data_AF-A0A2G5E2M5-F1
#
_entry.id   AF-A0A2G5E2M5-F1
#
_cell.length_a   1.000
_cell.length_b   1.000
_cell.length_c   1.000
_cell.angle_alpha   90.00
_cell.angle_beta   90.00
_cell.angle_gamma   90.00
#
_symmetry.space_group_name_H-M   'P 1'
#
loop_
_entity.id
_entity.type
_entity.pdbx_description
1 polymer ?
#
loop_
_entity_poly.entity_id
_entity_poly.type
_entity_poly.pdbx_seq_one_letter_code
_entity_poly.pdbx_strand_id
1 'polypeptide(L)'
;MALSSSSSSITPVVQSGRIRILKEGSFKQKCGGGGPIVYWMFRDQRLKDNWALIHAVDEANKANVPVVVAFNLFDQFLGAKARQLGFMLRGLRQLQSNLAQTLDIPFFLFQGEAVETIPNFVKECEASVLVMDFSPLREVRKWKEEICKRVGDSVAVHEVDAHNVVPLWEASSKLEYSARTLRAKINKLLPMYLNDFPNLQAPDKKWDGGYRTIDWDNIIADVIRKGAEVPELDWCVPGEVSAMEVLMGSKDGFLTKRLKGYSTDRNNPLKPKALSGLSPYLHFGQISAQRCALEARKVRNLHPQSVDAFLEELVVRRELADNFCYYQPHYDSLLGAWEWARKTLIDHGADKREHIYTKEQLEKANTADPVSSLIYSQFTVHINTCLPPT
;
A
#
# COMPACT_ATOMS: atom_id res chain seq x y z
N MET A 1 55.58 10.83 1.41
CA MET A 1 54.58 10.18 2.29
C MET A 1 53.39 11.10 2.42
N ALA A 2 52.21 10.59 2.06
CA ALA A 2 50.85 11.02 2.43
C ALA A 2 49.93 10.74 1.22
N LEU A 3 49.56 9.47 1.05
CA LEU A 3 48.43 9.10 0.21
C LEU A 3 47.17 9.39 1.03
N SER A 4 46.42 10.42 0.64
CA SER A 4 45.09 10.69 1.16
C SER A 4 44.16 9.55 0.75
N SER A 5 43.64 8.81 1.72
CA SER A 5 42.58 7.83 1.52
C SER A 5 41.28 8.54 1.15
N SER A 6 40.88 8.45 -0.12
CA SER A 6 39.55 8.84 -0.55
C SER A 6 38.54 7.85 0.03
N SER A 7 37.83 8.26 1.08
CA SER A 7 36.64 7.57 1.55
C SER A 7 35.62 7.55 0.42
N SER A 8 35.40 6.39 -0.20
CA SER A 8 34.30 6.19 -1.13
C SER A 8 32.99 6.41 -0.36
N SER A 9 32.33 7.54 -0.58
CA SER A 9 30.98 7.77 -0.09
C SER A 9 30.06 6.76 -0.77
N ILE A 10 29.73 5.67 -0.08
CA ILE A 10 28.74 4.70 -0.54
C ILE A 10 27.40 5.45 -0.54
N THR A 11 26.92 5.81 -1.73
CA THR A 11 25.59 6.39 -1.87
C THR A 11 24.57 5.35 -1.38
N PRO A 12 23.70 5.69 -0.42
CA PRO A 12 22.74 4.73 0.12
C PRO A 12 21.78 4.25 -0.97
N VAL A 13 21.47 2.95 -0.99
CA VAL A 13 20.58 2.31 -1.97
C VAL A 13 19.16 2.89 -1.89
N VAL A 14 18.72 3.24 -0.67
CA VAL A 14 17.44 3.89 -0.38
C VAL A 14 17.68 5.33 0.06
N GLN A 15 16.90 6.29 -0.47
CA GLN A 15 17.01 7.68 -0.02
C GLN A 15 16.62 7.78 1.46
N SER A 16 17.46 8.39 2.30
CA SER A 16 17.27 8.44 3.75
C SER A 16 15.93 9.04 4.18
N GLY A 17 15.40 10.03 3.44
CA GLY A 17 14.08 10.60 3.72
C GLY A 17 12.91 9.62 3.57
N ARG A 18 13.11 8.43 2.99
CA ARG A 18 12.09 7.37 2.96
C ARG A 18 12.01 6.57 4.25
N ILE A 19 13.02 6.68 5.12
CA ILE A 19 13.19 5.84 6.29
C ILE A 19 13.02 6.70 7.56
N ARG A 20 12.25 6.17 8.52
CA ARG A 20 12.15 6.68 9.88
C ARG A 20 12.61 5.62 10.85
N ILE A 21 13.47 5.98 11.78
CA ILE A 21 13.84 5.11 12.89
C ILE A 21 12.80 5.32 13.99
N LEU A 22 11.97 4.31 14.25
CA LEU A 22 10.95 4.34 15.30
C LEU A 22 11.53 3.94 16.67
N LYS A 23 12.55 3.07 16.67
CA LYS A 23 13.28 2.64 17.86
C LYS A 23 14.74 2.39 17.49
N GLU A 24 15.66 3.00 18.23
CA GLU A 24 17.09 2.71 18.14
C GLU A 24 17.39 1.38 18.87
N GLY A 25 18.22 0.53 18.25
CA GLY A 25 18.72 -0.68 18.90
C GLY A 25 19.87 -0.35 19.86
N SER A 26 19.87 -0.93 21.06
CA SER A 26 20.88 -0.67 22.09
C SER A 26 22.29 -1.16 21.73
N PHE A 27 22.42 -2.07 20.77
CA PHE A 27 23.70 -2.54 20.26
C PHE A 27 24.07 -1.79 18.97
N LYS A 28 25.14 -0.99 19.02
CA LYS A 28 25.86 -0.62 17.80
C LYS A 28 26.43 -1.92 17.22
N GLN A 29 25.84 -2.44 16.14
CA GLN A 29 26.38 -3.59 15.42
C GLN A 29 27.87 -3.34 15.15
N LYS A 30 28.74 -4.12 15.79
CA LYS A 30 30.08 -4.36 15.26
C LYS A 30 29.87 -5.13 13.96
N CYS A 31 30.56 -4.76 12.89
CA CYS A 31 30.47 -5.45 11.61
C CYS A 31 30.62 -6.97 11.80
N GLY A 32 29.57 -7.72 11.44
CA GLY A 32 29.49 -9.18 11.54
C GLY A 32 29.04 -9.69 12.90
N GLY A 33 27.80 -10.19 12.99
CA GLY A 33 27.34 -11.00 14.13
C GLY A 33 25.95 -10.70 14.72
N GLY A 34 25.01 -10.09 13.96
CA GLY A 34 23.62 -9.90 14.41
C GLY A 34 22.67 -11.02 13.95
N GLY A 35 21.47 -11.07 14.51
CA GLY A 35 20.38 -11.89 13.94
C GLY A 35 19.79 -11.29 12.66
N PRO A 36 18.83 -11.99 12.02
CA PRO A 36 18.27 -11.62 10.73
C PRO A 36 17.57 -10.26 10.73
N ILE A 37 17.35 -9.71 9.53
CA ILE A 37 16.43 -8.61 9.30
C ILE A 37 15.03 -9.17 9.04
N VAL A 38 14.04 -8.71 9.79
CA VAL A 38 12.64 -9.07 9.58
C VAL A 38 11.93 -7.90 8.89
N TYR A 39 11.40 -8.11 7.69
CA TYR A 39 10.47 -7.18 7.07
C TYR A 39 9.04 -7.60 7.39
N TRP A 40 8.38 -6.87 8.29
CA TRP A 40 6.93 -6.99 8.48
C TRP A 40 6.21 -6.22 7.37
N MET A 41 5.78 -6.99 6.35
CA MET A 41 5.00 -6.51 5.24
C MET A 41 3.53 -6.39 5.63
N PHE A 42 2.92 -5.27 5.26
CA PHE A 42 1.51 -5.00 5.52
C PHE A 42 0.82 -4.34 4.32
N ARG A 43 1.17 -3.09 4.01
CA ARG A 43 0.52 -2.28 2.96
C ARG A 43 1.07 -2.54 1.57
N ASP A 44 2.36 -2.83 1.46
CA ASP A 44 3.07 -2.92 0.17
C ASP A 44 3.37 -4.38 -0.20
N GLN A 45 2.32 -5.09 -0.64
CA GLN A 45 2.33 -6.54 -0.89
C GLN A 45 2.88 -6.91 -2.29
N ARG A 46 4.15 -6.57 -2.51
CA ARG A 46 4.86 -6.84 -3.77
C ARG A 46 6.35 -7.04 -3.54
N LEU A 47 6.97 -7.80 -4.42
CA LEU A 47 8.42 -7.97 -4.50
C LEU A 47 9.06 -6.79 -5.25
N LYS A 48 8.52 -6.45 -6.43
CA LYS A 48 9.11 -5.41 -7.27
C LYS A 48 8.75 -4.01 -6.77
N ASP A 49 9.66 -3.07 -6.97
CA ASP A 49 9.41 -1.64 -6.70
C ASP A 49 8.93 -1.36 -5.26
N ASN A 50 9.54 -2.04 -4.27
CA ASN A 50 9.19 -1.97 -2.86
C ASN A 50 10.36 -1.43 -2.02
N TRP A 51 10.30 -0.14 -1.65
CA TRP A 51 11.37 0.49 -0.86
C TRP A 51 11.59 -0.15 0.51
N ALA A 52 10.56 -0.71 1.15
CA ALA A 52 10.70 -1.37 2.44
C ALA A 52 11.47 -2.70 2.32
N LEU A 53 11.16 -3.49 1.30
CA LEU A 53 11.92 -4.72 1.01
C LEU A 53 13.36 -4.40 0.56
N ILE A 54 13.55 -3.40 -0.31
CA ILE A 54 14.87 -2.96 -0.74
C ILE A 54 15.72 -2.53 0.47
N HIS A 55 15.13 -1.76 1.40
CA HIS A 55 15.80 -1.36 2.63
C HIS A 55 16.16 -2.57 3.50
N ALA A 56 15.24 -3.51 3.67
CA ALA A 56 15.50 -4.71 4.48
C ALA A 56 16.64 -5.56 3.92
N VAL A 57 16.72 -5.72 2.60
CA VAL A 57 17.83 -6.44 1.93
C VAL A 57 19.14 -5.66 2.03
N ASP A 58 19.12 -4.34 1.85
CA ASP A 58 20.30 -3.49 1.98
C ASP A 58 20.90 -3.55 3.40
N GLU A 59 20.06 -3.49 4.43
CA GLU A 59 20.49 -3.66 5.83
C GLU A 59 21.02 -5.07 6.11
N ALA A 60 20.39 -6.09 5.53
CA ALA A 60 20.83 -7.49 5.68
C ALA A 60 22.22 -7.71 5.08
N ASN A 61 22.46 -7.18 3.87
CA ASN A 61 23.74 -7.29 3.19
C ASN A 61 24.84 -6.51 3.94
N LYS A 62 24.55 -5.28 4.43
CA LYS A 62 25.50 -4.51 5.26
C LYS A 62 25.90 -5.24 6.54
N ALA A 63 24.95 -5.91 7.19
CA ALA A 63 25.19 -6.66 8.42
C ALA A 63 25.71 -8.09 8.18
N ASN A 64 25.70 -8.56 6.92
CA ASN A 64 25.98 -9.93 6.51
C ASN A 64 25.12 -10.97 7.25
N VAL A 65 23.82 -10.70 7.31
CA VAL A 65 22.80 -11.54 7.98
C VAL A 65 21.66 -11.88 7.01
N PRO A 66 20.84 -12.91 7.28
CA PRO A 66 19.68 -13.21 6.45
C PRO A 66 18.59 -12.13 6.54
N VAL A 67 17.67 -12.13 5.57
CA VAL A 67 16.42 -11.36 5.62
C VAL A 67 15.22 -12.29 5.42
N VAL A 68 14.15 -12.03 6.15
CA VAL A 68 12.89 -12.77 6.06
C VAL A 68 11.71 -11.80 5.96
N VAL A 69 10.64 -12.22 5.27
CA VAL A 69 9.37 -11.48 5.21
C VAL A 69 8.36 -12.11 6.14
N ALA A 70 7.73 -11.30 6.98
CA ALA A 70 6.60 -11.69 7.83
C ALA A 70 5.35 -10.94 7.39
N PHE A 71 4.21 -11.63 7.37
CA PHE A 71 2.89 -11.05 7.13
C PHE A 71 1.92 -11.55 8.19
N ASN A 72 1.08 -10.66 8.72
CA ASN A 72 0.04 -11.02 9.69
C ASN A 72 -1.34 -10.85 9.06
N LEU A 73 -2.08 -11.95 8.92
CA LEU A 73 -3.47 -11.96 8.45
C LEU A 73 -4.40 -11.63 9.63
N PHE A 74 -5.16 -10.55 9.47
CA PHE A 74 -6.18 -10.12 10.42
C PHE A 74 -7.54 -10.71 10.00
N ASP A 75 -8.25 -11.35 10.93
CA ASP A 75 -9.53 -12.02 10.64
C ASP A 75 -10.64 -11.04 10.19
N GLN A 76 -10.63 -9.80 10.68
CA GLN A 76 -11.63 -8.77 10.34
C GLN A 76 -11.05 -7.36 10.28
N PHE A 77 -10.12 -7.10 9.36
CA PHE A 77 -9.61 -5.74 9.15
C PHE A 77 -10.69 -4.83 8.54
N LEU A 78 -11.22 -3.87 9.32
CA LEU A 78 -12.19 -2.85 8.88
C LEU A 78 -13.42 -3.43 8.15
N GLY A 79 -13.86 -4.63 8.54
CA GLY A 79 -15.02 -5.30 7.95
C GLY A 79 -14.77 -5.91 6.56
N ALA A 80 -13.52 -6.11 6.15
CA ALA A 80 -13.16 -6.81 4.92
C ALA A 80 -13.83 -8.21 4.83
N LYS A 81 -14.30 -8.56 3.64
CA LYS A 81 -15.04 -9.80 3.33
C LYS A 81 -14.33 -10.61 2.24
N ALA A 82 -15.01 -11.64 1.70
CA ALA A 82 -14.43 -12.54 0.72
C ALA A 82 -13.84 -11.78 -0.48
N ARG A 83 -14.50 -10.72 -0.93
CA ARG A 83 -14.01 -9.85 -2.01
C ARG A 83 -12.61 -9.31 -1.79
N GLN A 84 -12.36 -8.68 -0.66
CA GLN A 84 -11.09 -8.03 -0.37
C GLN A 84 -10.04 -9.06 0.05
N LEU A 85 -10.40 -9.97 0.96
CA LEU A 85 -9.45 -10.92 1.52
C LEU A 85 -9.07 -12.01 0.51
N GLY A 86 -10.01 -12.48 -0.33
CA GLY A 86 -9.74 -13.42 -1.41
C GLY A 86 -8.77 -12.83 -2.44
N PHE A 87 -9.00 -11.59 -2.87
CA PHE A 87 -8.10 -10.84 -3.75
C PHE A 87 -6.70 -10.71 -3.15
N MET A 88 -6.61 -10.32 -1.87
CA MET A 88 -5.35 -10.18 -1.16
C MET A 88 -4.58 -11.50 -1.06
N LEU A 89 -5.21 -12.56 -0.55
CA LEU A 89 -4.58 -13.85 -0.29
C LEU A 89 -4.08 -14.53 -1.57
N ARG A 90 -4.84 -14.44 -2.66
CA ARG A 90 -4.39 -14.94 -3.97
C ARG A 90 -3.17 -14.18 -4.50
N GLY A 91 -3.09 -12.87 -4.22
CA GLY A 91 -1.89 -12.07 -4.49
C GLY A 91 -0.70 -12.48 -3.63
N LEU A 92 -0.91 -12.68 -2.32
CA LEU A 92 0.13 -13.11 -1.38
C LEU A 92 0.67 -14.52 -1.71
N ARG A 93 -0.19 -15.44 -2.18
CA ARG A 93 0.25 -16.77 -2.68
C ARG A 93 1.27 -16.64 -3.82
N GLN A 94 1.00 -15.76 -4.79
CA GLN A 94 1.94 -15.50 -5.89
C GLN A 94 3.23 -14.85 -5.37
N LEU A 95 3.10 -13.85 -4.49
CA LEU A 95 4.23 -13.15 -3.88
C LEU A 95 5.17 -14.10 -3.14
N GLN A 96 4.63 -15.00 -2.30
CA GLN A 96 5.41 -15.98 -1.55
C GLN A 96 6.22 -16.89 -2.49
N SER A 97 5.61 -17.34 -3.60
CA SER A 97 6.31 -18.13 -4.61
C SER A 97 7.43 -17.32 -5.29
N ASN A 98 7.17 -16.05 -5.63
CA ASN A 98 8.14 -15.19 -6.28
C ASN A 98 9.32 -14.87 -5.37
N LEU A 99 9.09 -14.57 -4.08
CA LEU A 99 10.17 -14.31 -3.11
C LEU A 99 11.11 -15.52 -2.98
N ALA A 100 10.55 -16.71 -2.85
CA ALA A 100 11.34 -17.94 -2.73
C ALA A 100 12.13 -18.24 -4.02
N GLN A 101 11.51 -18.11 -5.19
CA GLN A 101 12.15 -18.49 -6.47
C GLN A 101 13.17 -17.48 -6.98
N THR A 102 12.97 -16.18 -6.71
CA THR A 102 13.79 -15.12 -7.31
C THR A 102 14.86 -14.56 -6.37
N LEU A 103 14.57 -14.52 -5.06
CA LEU A 103 15.46 -13.91 -4.07
C LEU A 103 15.89 -14.88 -2.96
N ASP A 104 15.34 -16.11 -2.92
CA ASP A 104 15.57 -17.07 -1.81
C ASP A 104 15.20 -16.46 -0.44
N ILE A 105 14.18 -15.59 -0.42
CA ILE A 105 13.69 -14.93 0.79
C ILE A 105 12.48 -15.70 1.34
N PRO A 106 12.53 -16.20 2.59
CA PRO A 106 11.40 -16.87 3.21
C PRO A 106 10.25 -15.91 3.49
N PHE A 107 9.02 -16.43 3.39
CA PHE A 107 7.80 -15.72 3.73
C PHE A 107 7.06 -16.47 4.84
N PHE A 108 6.80 -15.79 5.94
CA PHE A 108 6.10 -16.31 7.11
C PHE A 108 4.73 -15.66 7.23
N LEU A 109 3.68 -16.48 7.25
CA LEU A 109 2.30 -16.04 7.47
C LEU A 109 1.88 -16.34 8.91
N PHE A 110 1.38 -15.32 9.59
CA PHE A 110 0.81 -15.41 10.93
C PHE A 110 -0.69 -15.09 10.89
N GLN A 111 -1.43 -15.67 11.83
CA GLN A 111 -2.85 -15.38 12.07
C GLN A 111 -3.01 -14.94 13.52
N GLY A 112 -3.86 -13.94 13.76
CA GLY A 112 -4.11 -13.36 15.09
C GLY A 112 -3.66 -11.90 15.19
N GLU A 113 -3.38 -11.44 16.41
CA GLU A 113 -3.03 -10.05 16.68
C GLU A 113 -1.56 -9.76 16.36
N ALA A 114 -1.30 -8.85 15.41
CA ALA A 114 0.06 -8.49 15.00
C ALA A 114 0.93 -7.97 16.16
N VAL A 115 0.32 -7.34 17.16
CA VAL A 115 1.00 -6.87 18.37
C VAL A 115 1.54 -8.00 19.25
N GLU A 116 1.08 -9.23 19.04
CA GLU A 116 1.60 -10.44 19.67
C GLU A 116 2.50 -11.23 18.71
N THR A 117 2.01 -11.53 17.51
CA THR A 117 2.67 -12.45 16.57
C THR A 117 4.00 -11.91 16.05
N ILE A 118 4.08 -10.60 15.73
CA ILE A 118 5.28 -10.00 15.17
C ILE A 118 6.41 -9.88 16.21
N PRO A 119 6.18 -9.34 17.43
CA PRO A 119 7.22 -9.34 18.46
C PRO A 119 7.68 -10.75 18.86
N ASN A 120 6.76 -11.71 18.93
CA ASN A 120 7.11 -13.10 19.24
C ASN A 120 8.01 -13.70 18.16
N PHE A 121 7.70 -13.46 16.88
CA PHE A 121 8.54 -13.93 15.77
C PHE A 121 9.90 -13.25 15.73
N VAL A 122 9.96 -11.93 15.94
CA VAL A 122 11.20 -11.15 16.06
C VAL A 122 12.10 -11.72 17.16
N LYS A 123 11.52 -12.11 18.30
CA LYS A 123 12.23 -12.77 19.39
C LYS A 123 12.66 -14.19 19.03
N GLU A 124 11.79 -14.98 18.40
CA GLU A 124 12.04 -16.37 17.99
C GLU A 124 13.26 -16.48 17.07
N CYS A 125 13.38 -15.57 16.10
CA CYS A 125 14.51 -15.56 15.17
C CYS A 125 15.70 -14.71 15.65
N GLU A 126 15.64 -14.16 16.87
CA GLU A 126 16.67 -13.27 17.43
C GLU A 126 17.01 -12.07 16.50
N ALA A 127 16.00 -11.52 15.82
CA ALA A 127 16.21 -10.49 14.79
C ALA A 127 16.97 -9.26 15.32
N SER A 128 17.81 -8.68 14.47
CA SER A 128 18.55 -7.45 14.81
C SER A 128 17.81 -6.18 14.39
N VAL A 129 17.03 -6.25 13.31
CA VAL A 129 16.25 -5.12 12.79
C VAL A 129 14.87 -5.59 12.35
N LEU A 130 13.85 -4.83 12.74
CA LEU A 130 12.48 -4.96 12.24
C LEU A 130 12.18 -3.79 11.30
N VAL A 131 11.93 -4.09 10.02
CA VAL A 131 11.50 -3.13 9.01
C VAL A 131 9.99 -3.22 8.83
N MET A 132 9.30 -2.09 8.72
CA MET A 132 7.86 -1.99 8.50
C MET A 132 7.56 -1.04 7.33
N ASP A 133 6.57 -1.36 6.49
CA ASP A 133 6.06 -0.40 5.49
C ASP A 133 5.13 0.65 6.13
N PHE A 134 4.98 1.82 5.51
CA PHE A 134 4.19 2.95 6.05
C PHE A 134 2.69 2.84 5.76
N SER A 135 1.86 3.19 6.76
CA SER A 135 0.42 3.41 6.60
C SER A 135 -0.06 4.53 7.53
N PRO A 136 -0.88 5.49 7.05
CA PRO A 136 -1.38 6.58 7.88
C PRO A 136 -2.55 6.18 8.77
N LEU A 137 -3.13 4.99 8.58
CA LEU A 137 -4.33 4.56 9.30
C LEU A 137 -4.09 4.47 10.81
N ARG A 138 -5.01 5.04 11.59
CA ARG A 138 -4.90 5.20 13.05
C ARG A 138 -4.64 3.88 13.76
N GLU A 139 -5.36 2.81 13.41
CA GLU A 139 -5.18 1.50 14.05
C GLU A 139 -3.83 0.85 13.71
N VAL A 140 -3.37 0.99 12.45
CA VAL A 140 -2.07 0.47 12.02
C VAL A 140 -0.93 1.17 12.74
N ARG A 141 -1.02 2.51 12.90
CA ARG A 141 -0.04 3.28 13.65
C ARG A 141 0.02 2.88 15.13
N LYS A 142 -1.14 2.68 15.78
CA LYS A 142 -1.20 2.17 17.16
C LYS A 142 -0.52 0.81 17.30
N TRP A 143 -0.75 -0.11 16.35
CA TRP A 143 -0.08 -1.41 16.37
C TRP A 143 1.43 -1.30 16.25
N LYS A 144 1.93 -0.43 15.37
CA LYS A 144 3.38 -0.19 15.25
C LYS A 144 3.97 0.38 16.53
N GLU A 145 3.30 1.36 17.14
CA GLU A 145 3.72 1.92 18.44
C GLU A 145 3.78 0.85 19.53
N GLU A 146 2.80 -0.06 19.57
CA GLU A 146 2.76 -1.17 20.52
C GLU A 146 3.84 -2.22 20.24
N ILE A 147 4.04 -2.59 18.96
CA ILE A 147 5.10 -3.51 18.55
C ILE A 147 6.47 -2.93 18.93
N CYS A 148 6.71 -1.64 18.72
CA CYS A 148 7.96 -0.97 19.12
C CYS A 148 8.24 -1.09 20.62
N LYS A 149 7.20 -1.08 21.47
CA LYS A 149 7.35 -1.26 22.92
C LYS A 149 7.64 -2.70 23.32
N ARG A 150 7.16 -3.68 22.52
CA ARG A 150 7.25 -5.11 22.82
C ARG A 150 8.50 -5.80 22.27
N VAL A 151 9.05 -5.30 21.17
CA VAL A 151 10.34 -5.80 20.67
C VAL A 151 11.44 -5.46 21.67
N GLY A 152 12.43 -6.36 21.83
CA GLY A 152 13.53 -6.17 22.76
C GLY A 152 14.35 -4.90 22.47
N ASP A 153 15.06 -4.38 23.47
CA ASP A 153 15.84 -3.15 23.33
C ASP A 153 17.05 -3.28 22.40
N SER A 154 17.49 -4.51 22.13
CA SER A 154 18.54 -4.81 21.16
C SER A 154 18.08 -4.67 19.70
N VAL A 155 16.76 -4.61 19.43
CA VAL A 155 16.21 -4.61 18.07
C VAL A 155 15.94 -3.17 17.61
N ALA A 156 16.54 -2.78 16.47
CA ALA A 156 16.21 -1.52 15.82
C ALA A 156 14.89 -1.66 15.04
N VAL A 157 14.07 -0.61 15.01
CA VAL A 157 12.80 -0.60 14.26
C VAL A 157 12.81 0.53 13.24
N HIS A 158 12.70 0.17 11.97
CA HIS A 158 12.67 1.09 10.84
C HIS A 158 11.29 1.08 10.18
N GLU A 159 10.70 2.26 9.94
CA GLU A 159 9.53 2.43 9.09
C GLU A 159 9.94 3.04 7.76
N VAL A 160 9.44 2.47 6.65
CA VAL A 160 9.78 2.91 5.29
C VAL A 160 8.52 3.28 4.53
N ASP A 161 8.49 4.49 3.96
CA ASP A 161 7.45 4.87 3.01
C ASP A 161 7.71 4.24 1.63
N ALA A 162 7.13 3.06 1.45
CA ALA A 162 7.16 2.30 0.20
C ALA A 162 5.92 2.53 -0.67
N HIS A 163 4.96 3.33 -0.21
CA HIS A 163 3.67 3.52 -0.87
C HIS A 163 3.60 4.83 -1.65
N ASN A 164 4.21 5.89 -1.11
CA ASN A 164 4.21 7.22 -1.70
C ASN A 164 5.46 7.46 -2.57
N VAL A 165 5.30 8.23 -3.65
CA VAL A 165 6.44 8.64 -4.47
C VAL A 165 7.36 9.49 -3.63
N VAL A 166 6.82 10.55 -3.03
CA VAL A 166 7.50 11.38 -2.04
C VAL A 166 7.08 10.91 -0.65
N PRO A 167 8.01 10.55 0.25
CA PRO A 167 7.66 10.13 1.60
C PRO A 167 6.74 11.13 2.29
N LEU A 168 5.69 10.64 2.95
CA LEU A 168 4.62 11.48 3.49
C LEU A 168 5.16 12.64 4.35
N TRP A 169 6.16 12.36 5.19
CA TRP A 169 6.74 13.33 6.10
C TRP A 169 7.73 14.30 5.45
N GLU A 170 8.27 13.95 4.29
CA GLU A 170 9.07 14.85 3.46
C GLU A 170 8.17 15.74 2.60
N ALA A 171 7.03 15.21 2.13
CA ALA A 171 6.08 15.93 1.29
C ALA A 171 5.47 17.14 2.00
N SER A 172 5.16 17.02 3.29
CA SER A 172 4.71 18.13 4.13
C SER A 172 4.87 17.80 5.62
N SER A 173 5.24 18.78 6.42
CA SER A 173 5.27 18.69 7.90
C SER A 173 3.93 18.95 8.58
N LYS A 174 2.85 19.14 7.81
CA LYS A 174 1.51 19.43 8.33
C LYS A 174 0.39 18.95 7.40
N LEU A 175 -0.83 18.98 7.92
CA LEU A 175 -2.07 18.82 7.16
C LEU A 175 -2.17 19.88 6.06
N GLU A 176 -2.33 19.45 4.83
CA GLU A 176 -2.53 20.33 3.68
C GLU A 176 -4.00 20.57 3.40
N TYR A 177 -4.35 21.83 3.14
CA TYR A 177 -5.74 22.25 2.91
C TYR A 177 -6.32 21.69 1.60
N SER A 178 -5.49 21.58 0.56
CA SER A 178 -5.95 21.20 -0.77
C SER A 178 -4.83 20.60 -1.60
N ALA A 179 -5.20 19.95 -2.70
CA ALA A 179 -4.24 19.49 -3.70
C ALA A 179 -3.37 20.62 -4.25
N ARG A 180 -3.88 21.86 -4.34
CA ARG A 180 -3.10 23.01 -4.78
C ARG A 180 -1.89 23.28 -3.89
N THR A 181 -2.07 23.19 -2.56
CA THR A 181 -1.00 23.51 -1.60
C THR A 181 0.01 22.39 -1.49
N LEU A 182 -0.43 21.12 -1.57
CA LEU A 182 0.47 19.97 -1.59
C LEU A 182 1.24 19.83 -2.92
N ARG A 183 0.60 20.08 -4.08
CA ARG A 183 1.20 19.91 -5.41
C ARG A 183 2.53 20.63 -5.57
N ALA A 184 2.61 21.89 -5.11
CA ALA A 184 3.84 22.67 -5.21
C ALA A 184 5.01 22.02 -4.44
N LYS A 185 4.72 21.43 -3.28
CA LYS A 185 5.71 20.74 -2.45
C LYS A 185 6.16 19.42 -3.08
N ILE A 186 5.20 18.59 -3.51
CA ILE A 186 5.48 17.33 -4.22
C ILE A 186 6.34 17.63 -5.46
N ASN A 187 5.92 18.57 -6.32
CA ASN A 187 6.63 18.88 -7.57
C ASN A 187 8.09 19.32 -7.34
N LYS A 188 8.37 20.03 -6.25
CA LYS A 188 9.74 20.41 -5.87
C LYS A 188 10.60 19.19 -5.52
N LEU A 189 9.99 18.14 -4.97
CA LEU A 189 10.66 16.93 -4.48
C LEU A 189 10.67 15.79 -5.51
N LEU A 190 9.81 15.82 -6.55
CA LEU A 190 9.78 14.80 -7.59
C LEU A 190 11.14 14.51 -8.25
N PRO A 191 12.00 15.51 -8.57
CA PRO A 191 13.33 15.22 -9.12
C PRO A 191 14.22 14.39 -8.20
N MET A 192 13.99 14.43 -6.88
CA MET A 192 14.74 13.68 -5.88
C MET A 192 14.15 12.29 -5.62
N TYR A 193 12.83 12.13 -5.72
CA TYR A 193 12.14 10.91 -5.29
C TYR A 193 11.54 10.07 -6.41
N LEU A 194 11.20 10.66 -7.57
CA LEU A 194 10.66 9.94 -8.72
C LEU A 194 11.81 9.40 -9.61
N ASN A 195 12.65 8.57 -8.99
CA ASN A 195 13.76 7.87 -9.65
C ASN A 195 13.36 6.42 -9.93
N ASP A 196 14.14 5.72 -10.76
CA ASP A 196 13.94 4.28 -10.92
C ASP A 196 14.35 3.51 -9.64
N PHE A 197 13.84 2.30 -9.53
CA PHE A 197 14.17 1.40 -8.44
C PHE A 197 15.48 0.66 -8.75
N PRO A 198 16.34 0.39 -7.76
CA PRO A 198 17.47 -0.50 -7.95
C PRO A 198 17.00 -1.92 -8.27
N ASN A 199 17.77 -2.66 -9.06
CA ASN A 199 17.49 -4.06 -9.33
C ASN A 199 17.83 -4.90 -8.09
N LEU A 200 16.82 -5.33 -7.35
CA LEU A 200 16.99 -6.10 -6.13
C LEU A 200 17.62 -7.46 -6.45
N GLN A 201 18.76 -7.76 -5.83
CA GLN A 201 19.44 -9.05 -5.92
C GLN A 201 19.07 -9.92 -4.72
N ALA A 202 19.29 -11.23 -4.85
CA ALA A 202 19.19 -12.14 -3.70
C ALA A 202 20.12 -11.68 -2.57
N PRO A 203 19.72 -11.81 -1.29
CA PRO A 203 20.57 -11.45 -0.15
C PRO A 203 21.86 -12.28 -0.14
N ASP A 204 22.95 -11.66 0.32
CA ASP A 204 24.27 -12.32 0.37
C ASP A 204 24.28 -13.53 1.30
N LYS A 205 23.49 -13.46 2.39
CA LYS A 205 23.36 -14.51 3.39
C LYS A 205 21.99 -15.18 3.31
N LYS A 206 22.01 -16.49 3.15
CA LYS A 206 20.79 -17.33 3.12
C LYS A 206 20.22 -17.56 4.51
N TRP A 207 18.90 -17.68 4.57
CA TRP A 207 18.18 -18.12 5.76
C TRP A 207 18.36 -19.62 5.99
N ASP A 208 18.66 -20.02 7.22
CA ASP A 208 18.84 -21.41 7.65
C ASP A 208 17.81 -21.87 8.71
N GLY A 209 16.99 -20.96 9.25
CA GLY A 209 15.99 -21.23 10.29
C GLY A 209 14.70 -21.95 9.83
N GLY A 210 14.78 -22.72 8.74
CA GLY A 210 13.67 -23.53 8.21
C GLY A 210 12.54 -22.73 7.54
N TYR A 211 11.70 -23.44 6.79
CA TYR A 211 10.53 -22.88 6.09
C TYR A 211 9.25 -23.39 6.74
N ARG A 212 8.21 -22.52 6.81
CA ARG A 212 6.86 -22.94 7.22
C ARG A 212 5.98 -23.10 5.99
N THR A 213 5.36 -24.27 5.84
CA THR A 213 4.39 -24.51 4.77
C THR A 213 3.11 -23.74 5.06
N ILE A 214 2.61 -23.03 4.04
CA ILE A 214 1.34 -22.30 4.12
C ILE A 214 0.29 -23.07 3.33
N ASP A 215 -0.78 -23.50 4.01
CA ASP A 215 -1.95 -24.09 3.36
C ASP A 215 -2.87 -22.99 2.81
N TRP A 216 -2.46 -22.43 1.66
CA TRP A 216 -3.18 -21.34 1.00
C TRP A 216 -4.62 -21.73 0.65
N ASP A 217 -4.85 -22.97 0.24
CA ASP A 217 -6.17 -23.40 -0.24
C ASP A 217 -7.17 -23.44 0.93
N ASN A 218 -6.78 -23.94 2.10
CA ASN A 218 -7.62 -23.92 3.29
C ASN A 218 -7.88 -22.49 3.82
N ILE A 219 -6.85 -21.64 3.87
CA ILE A 219 -6.98 -20.25 4.35
C ILE A 219 -7.93 -19.45 3.43
N ILE A 220 -7.76 -19.58 2.11
CA ILE A 220 -8.62 -18.91 1.13
C ILE A 220 -10.05 -19.44 1.24
N ALA A 221 -10.24 -20.76 1.35
CA ALA A 221 -11.57 -21.36 1.48
C ALA A 221 -12.31 -20.89 2.74
N ASP A 222 -11.62 -20.79 3.89
CA ASP A 222 -12.20 -20.30 5.14
C ASP A 222 -12.68 -18.84 5.03
N VAL A 223 -11.84 -17.98 4.47
CA VAL A 223 -12.15 -16.55 4.27
C VAL A 223 -13.32 -16.36 3.30
N ILE A 224 -13.34 -17.11 2.19
CA ILE A 224 -14.43 -17.03 1.21
C ILE A 224 -15.74 -17.45 1.86
N ARG A 225 -15.72 -18.54 2.63
CA ARG A 225 -16.90 -19.02 3.36
C ARG A 225 -17.40 -18.01 4.38
N LYS A 226 -16.50 -17.39 5.17
CA LYS A 226 -16.85 -16.43 6.22
C LYS A 226 -17.34 -15.08 5.69
N GLY A 227 -16.96 -14.71 4.46
CA GLY A 227 -17.29 -13.42 3.85
C GLY A 227 -18.15 -13.51 2.59
N ALA A 228 -18.92 -14.60 2.42
CA ALA A 228 -19.68 -14.93 1.22
C ALA A 228 -20.75 -13.88 0.85
N GLU A 229 -21.17 -13.06 1.81
CA GLU A 229 -22.12 -11.95 1.60
C GLU A 229 -21.56 -10.82 0.71
N VAL A 230 -20.24 -10.77 0.52
CA VAL A 230 -19.59 -9.91 -0.48
C VAL A 230 -18.58 -10.76 -1.27
N PRO A 231 -19.01 -11.40 -2.38
CA PRO A 231 -18.19 -12.34 -3.12
C PRO A 231 -17.06 -11.66 -3.91
N GLU A 232 -16.10 -12.49 -4.33
CA GLU A 232 -14.93 -12.10 -5.14
C GLU A 232 -15.31 -11.41 -6.46
N LEU A 233 -14.38 -10.60 -6.96
CA LEU A 233 -14.50 -9.96 -8.27
C LEU A 233 -14.05 -10.92 -9.37
N ASP A 234 -14.72 -10.90 -10.51
CA ASP A 234 -14.40 -11.68 -11.70
C ASP A 234 -13.53 -10.90 -12.71
N TRP A 235 -13.67 -9.58 -12.77
CA TRP A 235 -12.95 -8.73 -13.72
C TRP A 235 -11.54 -8.31 -13.28
N CYS A 236 -11.19 -8.51 -12.00
CA CYS A 236 -9.92 -8.06 -11.43
C CYS A 236 -9.13 -9.26 -10.88
N VAL A 237 -8.12 -9.70 -11.62
CA VAL A 237 -7.21 -10.79 -11.20
C VAL A 237 -6.11 -10.20 -10.30
N PRO A 238 -5.87 -10.73 -9.09
CA PRO A 238 -4.86 -10.22 -8.18
C PRO A 238 -3.43 -10.61 -8.55
N GLY A 239 -2.47 -9.84 -8.04
CA GLY A 239 -1.03 -10.10 -8.10
C GLY A 239 -0.25 -9.09 -8.93
N GLU A 240 1.07 -9.05 -8.72
CA GLU A 240 1.98 -8.10 -9.39
C GLU A 240 1.95 -8.21 -10.91
N VAL A 241 1.85 -9.44 -11.43
CA VAL A 241 1.82 -9.70 -12.88
C VAL A 241 0.56 -9.11 -13.51
N SER A 242 -0.61 -9.39 -12.91
CA SER A 242 -1.89 -8.84 -13.38
C SER A 242 -1.96 -7.33 -13.25
N ALA A 243 -1.40 -6.75 -12.17
CA ALA A 243 -1.32 -5.31 -12.00
C ALA A 243 -0.51 -4.64 -13.12
N MET A 244 0.63 -5.24 -13.49
CA MET A 244 1.47 -4.74 -14.57
C MET A 244 0.81 -4.91 -15.94
N GLU A 245 0.05 -6.00 -16.17
CA GLU A 245 -0.73 -6.18 -17.39
C GLU A 245 -1.85 -5.12 -17.50
N VAL A 246 -2.51 -4.76 -16.40
CA VAL A 246 -3.50 -3.66 -16.40
C VAL A 246 -2.84 -2.32 -16.71
N LEU A 247 -1.62 -2.07 -16.24
CA LEU A 247 -0.88 -0.83 -16.53
C LEU A 247 -0.36 -0.77 -17.98
N MET A 248 0.36 -1.81 -18.41
CA MET A 248 1.24 -1.82 -19.60
C MET A 248 0.88 -2.89 -20.64
N GLY A 249 -0.16 -3.68 -20.40
CA GLY A 249 -0.54 -4.81 -21.26
C GLY A 249 -0.71 -4.43 -22.73
N SER A 250 -0.32 -5.33 -23.63
CA SER A 250 -0.33 -5.04 -25.06
C SER A 250 -1.73 -5.03 -25.67
N LYS A 251 -2.70 -5.71 -25.03
CA LYS A 251 -4.08 -5.85 -25.52
C LYS A 251 -5.02 -4.77 -24.97
N ASP A 252 -4.99 -4.54 -23.65
CA ASP A 252 -5.92 -3.61 -22.97
C ASP A 252 -5.25 -2.79 -21.84
N GLY A 253 -3.92 -2.65 -21.89
CA GLY A 253 -3.17 -1.88 -20.89
C GLY A 253 -3.56 -0.41 -20.87
N PHE A 254 -3.58 0.18 -19.66
CA PHE A 254 -3.98 1.57 -19.47
C PHE A 254 -3.10 2.52 -20.27
N LEU A 255 -1.78 2.49 -20.05
CA LEU A 255 -0.84 3.42 -20.68
C LEU A 255 -0.61 3.13 -22.17
N THR A 256 -0.90 1.92 -22.63
CA THR A 256 -0.66 1.47 -24.00
C THR A 256 -1.88 1.62 -24.92
N LYS A 257 -3.11 1.48 -24.39
CA LYS A 257 -4.34 1.46 -25.21
C LYS A 257 -5.41 2.46 -24.79
N ARG A 258 -5.53 2.78 -23.50
CA ARG A 258 -6.70 3.51 -22.95
C ARG A 258 -6.40 4.95 -22.55
N LEU A 259 -5.14 5.29 -22.27
CA LEU A 259 -4.67 6.57 -21.75
C LEU A 259 -5.11 7.78 -22.59
N LYS A 260 -5.17 7.65 -23.93
CA LYS A 260 -5.49 8.78 -24.84
C LYS A 260 -6.74 9.55 -24.40
N GLY A 261 -7.81 8.83 -24.05
CA GLY A 261 -9.09 9.41 -23.63
C GLY A 261 -9.19 9.80 -22.15
N TYR A 262 -8.18 9.52 -21.32
CA TYR A 262 -8.29 9.69 -19.86
C TYR A 262 -8.67 11.11 -19.44
N SER A 263 -8.01 12.13 -20.01
CA SER A 263 -8.27 13.53 -19.65
C SER A 263 -9.71 13.96 -19.92
N THR A 264 -10.32 13.52 -21.02
CA THR A 264 -11.67 13.90 -21.43
C THR A 264 -12.75 12.99 -20.84
N ASP A 265 -12.44 11.71 -20.62
CA ASP A 265 -13.45 10.68 -20.33
C ASP A 265 -13.45 10.19 -18.88
N ARG A 266 -12.46 10.53 -18.05
CA ARG A 266 -12.39 10.08 -16.63
C ARG A 266 -13.60 10.48 -15.78
N ASN A 267 -14.33 11.53 -16.18
CA ASN A 267 -15.53 11.99 -15.48
C ASN A 267 -16.82 11.45 -16.11
N ASN A 268 -16.72 10.58 -17.13
CA ASN A 268 -17.88 10.01 -17.80
C ASN A 268 -18.08 8.55 -17.36
N PRO A 269 -19.06 8.25 -16.48
CA PRO A 269 -19.31 6.90 -16.00
C PRO A 269 -19.79 5.94 -17.11
N LEU A 270 -20.26 6.46 -18.25
CA LEU A 270 -20.63 5.64 -19.42
C LEU A 270 -19.40 5.14 -20.20
N LYS A 271 -18.19 5.57 -19.82
CA LYS A 271 -16.92 5.14 -20.41
C LYS A 271 -16.03 4.47 -19.35
N PRO A 272 -16.43 3.33 -18.77
CA PRO A 272 -15.73 2.70 -17.65
C PRO A 272 -14.26 2.33 -17.98
N LYS A 273 -13.97 2.03 -19.26
CA LYS A 273 -12.61 1.73 -19.72
C LYS A 273 -11.67 2.94 -19.77
N ALA A 274 -12.18 4.15 -19.62
CA ALA A 274 -11.34 5.35 -19.59
C ALA A 274 -10.47 5.42 -18.33
N LEU A 275 -10.94 4.90 -17.19
CA LEU A 275 -10.19 4.88 -15.94
C LEU A 275 -9.12 3.80 -15.94
N SER A 276 -8.05 3.96 -15.16
CA SER A 276 -6.92 3.02 -15.17
C SER A 276 -7.29 1.61 -14.73
N GLY A 277 -8.23 1.46 -13.79
CA GLY A 277 -8.54 0.18 -13.14
C GLY A 277 -7.47 -0.25 -12.13
N LEU A 278 -6.54 0.63 -11.76
CA LEU A 278 -5.39 0.28 -10.92
C LEU A 278 -5.66 0.33 -9.40
N SER A 279 -6.80 0.89 -8.96
CA SER A 279 -7.05 1.12 -7.53
C SER A 279 -7.05 -0.15 -6.66
N PRO A 280 -7.54 -1.33 -7.09
CA PRO A 280 -7.42 -2.55 -6.27
C PRO A 280 -5.96 -2.95 -6.04
N TYR A 281 -5.14 -2.86 -7.08
CA TYR A 281 -3.71 -3.19 -7.01
C TYR A 281 -2.92 -2.18 -6.19
N LEU A 282 -3.22 -0.88 -6.35
CA LEU A 282 -2.60 0.18 -5.56
C LEU A 282 -2.99 0.07 -4.09
N HIS A 283 -4.25 -0.28 -3.78
CA HIS A 283 -4.72 -0.44 -2.40
C HIS A 283 -3.94 -1.52 -1.64
N PHE A 284 -3.78 -2.70 -2.24
CA PHE A 284 -3.00 -3.80 -1.65
C PHE A 284 -1.48 -3.69 -1.89
N GLY A 285 -1.05 -2.62 -2.57
CA GLY A 285 0.35 -2.43 -2.91
C GLY A 285 0.92 -3.53 -3.81
N GLN A 286 0.10 -4.19 -4.64
CA GLN A 286 0.51 -5.15 -5.67
C GLN A 286 1.16 -4.48 -6.88
N ILE A 287 1.10 -3.14 -6.97
CA ILE A 287 1.90 -2.33 -7.89
C ILE A 287 2.30 -1.03 -7.22
N SER A 288 3.53 -0.57 -7.49
CA SER A 288 4.02 0.70 -6.99
C SER A 288 3.40 1.88 -7.75
N ALA A 289 2.86 2.85 -7.02
CA ALA A 289 2.42 4.11 -7.61
C ALA A 289 3.59 4.87 -8.29
N GLN A 290 4.80 4.73 -7.74
CA GLN A 290 6.01 5.29 -8.34
C GLN A 290 6.33 4.60 -9.68
N ARG A 291 6.20 3.27 -9.78
CA ARG A 291 6.31 2.56 -11.06
C ARG A 291 5.30 3.06 -12.08
N CYS A 292 4.02 3.17 -11.68
CA CYS A 292 2.97 3.72 -12.54
C CYS A 292 3.32 5.14 -13.05
N ALA A 293 3.87 6.00 -12.18
CA ALA A 293 4.27 7.35 -12.53
C ALA A 293 5.48 7.38 -13.48
N LEU A 294 6.48 6.52 -13.26
CA LEU A 294 7.65 6.37 -14.15
C LEU A 294 7.22 5.93 -15.55
N GLU A 295 6.37 4.90 -15.66
CA GLU A 295 5.89 4.42 -16.96
C GLU A 295 5.02 5.48 -17.67
N ALA A 296 4.16 6.20 -16.93
CA ALA A 296 3.36 7.27 -17.49
C ALA A 296 4.23 8.42 -18.05
N ARG A 297 5.34 8.76 -17.38
CA ARG A 297 6.29 9.77 -17.88
C ARG A 297 6.92 9.38 -19.21
N LYS A 298 7.20 8.09 -19.45
CA LYS A 298 7.79 7.61 -20.71
C LYS A 298 6.87 7.85 -21.92
N VAL A 299 5.55 7.81 -21.72
CA VAL A 299 4.55 8.01 -22.77
C VAL A 299 3.97 9.44 -22.81
N ARG A 300 4.47 10.36 -21.98
CA ARG A 300 3.98 11.74 -21.90
C ARG A 300 3.99 12.48 -23.23
N ASN A 301 5.02 12.24 -24.06
CA ASN A 301 5.14 12.90 -25.37
C ASN A 301 4.01 12.50 -26.33
N LEU A 302 3.37 11.34 -26.13
CA LEU A 302 2.26 10.87 -26.96
C LEU A 302 0.93 11.50 -26.54
N HIS A 303 0.70 11.61 -25.22
CA HIS A 303 -0.59 12.03 -24.64
C HIS A 303 -0.39 12.97 -23.43
N PRO A 304 0.17 14.18 -23.61
CA PRO A 304 0.64 15.01 -22.51
C PRO A 304 -0.48 15.39 -21.52
N GLN A 305 -1.64 15.82 -22.02
CA GLN A 305 -2.77 16.21 -21.18
C GLN A 305 -3.32 15.04 -20.35
N SER A 306 -3.41 13.86 -20.95
CA SER A 306 -3.91 12.66 -20.26
C SER A 306 -2.89 12.12 -19.25
N VAL A 307 -1.59 12.20 -19.54
CA VAL A 307 -0.54 11.85 -18.57
C VAL A 307 -0.51 12.83 -17.40
N ASP A 308 -0.58 14.13 -17.66
CA ASP A 308 -0.56 15.14 -16.60
C ASP A 308 -1.81 15.01 -15.69
N ALA A 309 -2.98 14.76 -16.28
CA ALA A 309 -4.19 14.47 -15.51
C ALA A 309 -4.08 13.18 -14.70
N PHE A 310 -3.49 12.12 -15.26
CA PHE A 310 -3.29 10.86 -14.54
C PHE A 310 -2.31 11.00 -13.38
N LEU A 311 -1.19 11.72 -13.58
CA LEU A 311 -0.19 11.96 -12.53
C LEU A 311 -0.74 12.85 -11.40
N GLU A 312 -1.63 13.80 -11.70
CA GLU A 312 -2.34 14.58 -10.67
C GLU A 312 -3.17 13.66 -9.75
N GLU A 313 -3.93 12.72 -10.31
CA GLU A 313 -4.75 11.80 -9.52
C GLU A 313 -3.89 10.74 -8.80
N LEU A 314 -2.91 10.17 -9.50
CA LEU A 314 -2.05 9.09 -8.99
C LEU A 314 -1.08 9.55 -7.89
N VAL A 315 -0.52 10.74 -8.02
CA VAL A 315 0.50 11.25 -7.10
C VAL A 315 -0.11 12.27 -6.16
N VAL A 316 -0.58 13.41 -6.67
CA VAL A 316 -0.99 14.53 -5.81
C VAL A 316 -2.24 14.19 -4.99
N ARG A 317 -3.30 13.66 -5.62
CA ARG A 317 -4.58 13.37 -4.94
C ARG A 317 -4.45 12.19 -3.98
N ARG A 318 -3.78 11.12 -4.41
CA ARG A 318 -3.53 9.94 -3.58
C ARG A 318 -2.65 10.27 -2.36
N GLU A 319 -1.54 10.97 -2.55
CA GLU A 319 -0.65 11.33 -1.43
C GLU A 319 -1.25 12.41 -0.52
N LEU A 320 -2.19 13.23 -1.04
CA LEU A 320 -3.00 14.12 -0.22
C LEU A 320 -3.92 13.35 0.73
N ALA A 321 -4.48 12.21 0.31
CA ALA A 321 -5.29 11.37 1.18
C ALA A 321 -4.45 10.77 2.32
N ASP A 322 -3.22 10.32 2.01
CA ASP A 322 -2.27 9.88 3.03
C ASP A 322 -1.91 11.02 4.00
N ASN A 323 -1.62 12.23 3.48
CA ASN A 323 -1.38 13.43 4.29
C ASN A 323 -2.56 13.73 5.22
N PHE A 324 -3.79 13.65 4.70
CA PHE A 324 -5.00 13.88 5.48
C PHE A 324 -5.13 12.86 6.62
N CYS A 325 -5.09 11.56 6.32
CA CYS A 325 -5.21 10.51 7.33
C CYS A 325 -4.09 10.55 8.38
N TYR A 326 -2.88 10.97 8.00
CA TYR A 326 -1.76 11.05 8.94
C TYR A 326 -1.87 12.22 9.92
N TYR A 327 -2.20 13.42 9.41
CA TYR A 327 -2.20 14.66 10.20
C TYR A 327 -3.55 15.02 10.81
N GLN A 328 -4.65 14.37 10.39
CA GLN A 328 -5.99 14.56 10.96
C GLN A 328 -6.41 13.32 11.77
N PRO A 329 -6.27 13.31 13.11
CA PRO A 329 -6.65 12.15 13.94
C PRO A 329 -8.12 11.72 13.80
N HIS A 330 -8.99 12.64 13.38
CA HIS A 330 -10.42 12.44 13.19
C HIS A 330 -10.81 12.30 11.71
N TYR A 331 -9.94 11.73 10.86
CA TYR A 331 -10.12 11.63 9.41
C TYR A 331 -11.41 10.91 8.97
N ASP A 332 -12.02 10.15 9.87
CA ASP A 332 -13.23 9.34 9.67
C ASP A 332 -14.47 9.93 10.36
N SER A 333 -14.45 11.22 10.73
CA SER A 333 -15.59 11.90 11.35
C SER A 333 -15.71 13.37 10.92
N LEU A 334 -16.89 13.97 11.17
CA LEU A 334 -17.13 15.40 10.89
C LEU A 334 -16.14 16.32 11.63
N LEU A 335 -15.58 15.89 12.77
CA LEU A 335 -14.58 16.66 13.51
C LEU A 335 -13.31 16.89 12.69
N GLY A 336 -12.99 16.01 11.76
CA GLY A 336 -11.83 16.13 10.89
C GLY A 336 -12.00 17.11 9.72
N ALA A 337 -13.22 17.57 9.45
CA ALA A 337 -13.50 18.53 8.39
C ALA A 337 -13.02 19.94 8.76
N TRP A 338 -12.74 20.76 7.74
CA TRP A 338 -12.40 22.17 7.93
C TRP A 338 -13.52 22.93 8.63
N GLU A 339 -13.14 23.94 9.41
CA GLU A 339 -14.07 24.70 10.26
C GLU A 339 -15.26 25.29 9.49
N TRP A 340 -15.03 25.86 8.32
CA TRP A 340 -16.11 26.41 7.49
C TRP A 340 -17.13 25.34 7.09
N ALA A 341 -16.67 24.12 6.77
CA ALA A 341 -17.52 23.01 6.38
C ALA A 341 -18.33 22.48 7.57
N ARG A 342 -17.72 22.42 8.76
CA ARG A 342 -18.42 22.08 10.00
C ARG A 342 -19.49 23.11 10.34
N LYS A 343 -19.15 24.40 10.28
CA LYS A 343 -20.09 25.51 10.55
C LYS A 343 -21.30 25.46 9.62
N THR A 344 -21.09 25.40 8.30
CA THR A 344 -22.22 25.35 7.36
C THR A 344 -23.09 24.10 7.55
N LEU A 345 -22.51 22.93 7.85
CA LEU A 345 -23.29 21.72 8.15
C LEU A 345 -24.10 21.84 9.46
N ILE A 346 -23.58 22.57 10.46
CA ILE A 346 -24.29 22.86 11.71
C ILE A 346 -25.43 23.86 11.46
N ASP A 347 -25.17 24.93 10.70
CA ASP A 347 -26.17 25.95 10.36
C ASP A 347 -27.38 25.32 9.63
N HIS A 348 -27.12 24.38 8.72
CA HIS A 348 -28.14 23.59 8.01
C HIS A 348 -28.57 22.31 8.76
N GLY A 349 -28.19 22.17 10.05
CA GLY A 349 -28.47 20.99 10.85
C GLY A 349 -29.96 20.74 11.06
N ALA A 350 -30.77 21.81 11.14
CA ALA A 350 -32.21 21.75 11.40
C ALA A 350 -33.07 21.68 10.12
N ASP A 351 -32.48 21.78 8.93
CA ASP A 351 -33.21 21.78 7.66
C ASP A 351 -33.97 20.45 7.49
N LYS A 352 -35.25 20.54 7.08
CA LYS A 352 -36.02 19.33 6.75
C LYS A 352 -35.41 18.68 5.52
N ARG A 353 -34.93 17.43 5.66
CA ARG A 353 -34.44 16.64 4.52
C ARG A 353 -35.61 16.21 3.67
N GLU A 354 -35.48 16.36 2.35
CA GLU A 354 -36.48 15.90 1.37
C GLU A 354 -36.67 14.38 1.45
N HIS A 355 -35.57 13.65 1.61
CA HIS A 355 -35.56 12.20 1.80
C HIS A 355 -34.67 11.81 2.98
N ILE A 356 -35.12 10.83 3.76
CA ILE A 356 -34.35 10.22 4.85
C ILE A 356 -34.33 8.72 4.59
N TYR A 357 -33.13 8.18 4.37
CA TYR A 357 -32.91 6.76 4.14
C TYR A 357 -32.22 6.13 5.35
N THR A 358 -32.63 4.91 5.67
CA THR A 358 -31.86 4.03 6.54
C THR A 358 -30.61 3.52 5.84
N LYS A 359 -29.62 3.06 6.61
CA LYS A 359 -28.42 2.41 6.07
C LYS A 359 -28.76 1.26 5.13
N GLU A 360 -29.72 0.42 5.52
CA GLU A 360 -30.15 -0.74 4.73
C GLU A 360 -30.78 -0.33 3.40
N GLN A 361 -31.56 0.76 3.36
CA GLN A 361 -32.12 1.29 2.11
C GLN A 361 -31.01 1.75 1.16
N LEU A 362 -29.98 2.44 1.67
CA LEU A 362 -28.84 2.86 0.86
C LEU A 362 -28.03 1.67 0.36
N GLU A 363 -27.72 0.69 1.23
CA GLU A 363 -26.99 -0.53 0.87
C GLU A 363 -27.72 -1.35 -0.20
N LYS A 364 -29.06 -1.40 -0.16
CA LYS A 364 -29.89 -2.09 -1.16
C LYS A 364 -30.22 -1.23 -2.38
N ALA A 365 -29.57 -0.08 -2.55
CA ALA A 365 -29.82 0.84 -3.67
C ALA A 365 -31.30 1.26 -3.80
N ASN A 366 -32.01 1.37 -2.67
CA ASN A 366 -33.42 1.71 -2.62
C ASN A 366 -33.60 3.20 -2.31
N THR A 367 -33.34 4.04 -3.30
CA THR A 367 -33.50 5.50 -3.21
C THR A 367 -34.50 6.01 -4.24
N ALA A 368 -35.11 7.16 -3.96
CA ALA A 368 -36.05 7.84 -4.88
C ALA A 368 -35.37 8.36 -6.15
N ASP A 369 -34.05 8.60 -6.13
CA ASP A 369 -33.29 9.02 -7.30
C ASP A 369 -32.72 7.79 -8.03
N PRO A 370 -33.14 7.53 -9.28
CA PRO A 370 -32.66 6.38 -10.05
C PRO A 370 -31.15 6.42 -10.33
N VAL A 371 -30.53 7.61 -10.41
CA VAL A 371 -29.08 7.73 -10.61
C VAL A 371 -28.33 7.30 -9.36
N SER A 372 -28.75 7.78 -8.19
CA SER A 372 -28.19 7.35 -6.90
C SER A 372 -28.34 5.84 -6.70
N SER A 373 -29.51 5.29 -6.98
CA SER A 373 -29.75 3.84 -6.95
C SER A 373 -28.82 3.06 -7.90
N LEU A 374 -28.60 3.56 -9.12
CA LEU A 374 -27.64 2.96 -10.05
C LEU A 374 -26.19 3.00 -9.53
N ILE A 375 -25.80 4.07 -8.86
CA ILE A 375 -24.45 4.19 -8.27
C ILE A 375 -24.28 3.17 -7.14
N TYR A 376 -25.22 3.10 -6.19
CA TYR A 376 -25.17 2.12 -5.10
C TYR A 376 -25.17 0.69 -5.64
N SER A 377 -25.96 0.42 -6.69
CA SER A 377 -25.98 -0.89 -7.32
C SER A 377 -24.63 -1.22 -7.96
N GLN A 378 -23.86 -0.30 -8.52
CA GLN A 378 -22.51 -0.64 -9.02
C GLN A 378 -21.56 -1.16 -7.91
N PHE A 379 -21.70 -0.69 -6.67
CA PHE A 379 -20.92 -1.20 -5.54
C PHE A 379 -21.40 -2.59 -5.07
N THR A 380 -22.69 -2.89 -5.25
CA THR A 380 -23.33 -4.14 -4.79
C THR A 380 -23.61 -5.17 -5.89
N VAL A 381 -23.60 -4.83 -7.17
CA VAL A 381 -24.04 -5.71 -8.29
C VAL A 381 -23.02 -6.82 -8.57
N HIS A 382 -21.79 -6.69 -8.06
CA HIS A 382 -20.89 -7.86 -7.98
C HIS A 382 -21.17 -8.75 -6.75
N ILE A 383 -22.28 -8.54 -6.03
CA ILE A 383 -22.81 -9.41 -4.96
C ILE A 383 -23.98 -10.26 -5.48
N ASN A 384 -24.71 -9.79 -6.50
CA ASN A 384 -26.02 -10.36 -6.90
C ASN A 384 -26.12 -10.78 -8.37
N THR A 385 -25.04 -11.25 -9.02
CA THR A 385 -25.13 -11.86 -10.37
C THR A 385 -25.78 -13.25 -10.39
N CYS A 386 -26.42 -13.68 -9.29
CA CYS A 386 -27.37 -14.78 -9.27
C CYS A 386 -28.81 -14.25 -9.20
N LEU A 387 -29.28 -13.57 -10.24
CA LEU A 387 -30.72 -13.52 -10.53
C LEU A 387 -30.94 -14.07 -11.95
N PRO A 388 -31.79 -15.09 -12.11
CA PRO A 388 -32.05 -15.68 -13.42
C PRO A 388 -32.76 -14.67 -14.32
N PRO A 389 -32.52 -14.72 -15.65
CA PRO A 389 -33.28 -13.90 -16.59
C PRO A 389 -34.75 -14.32 -16.56
N THR A 390 -35.64 -13.35 -16.36
CA THR A 390 -37.07 -13.49 -16.68
C THR A 390 -37.28 -13.44 -18.19
#